data_AF-A0A554L1G4-F1
#
_entry.id   AF-A0A554L1G4-F1
#
_cell.length_a   1.000
_cell.length_b   1.000
_cell.length_c   1.000
_cell.angle_alpha   90.00
_cell.angle_beta   90.00
_cell.angle_gamma   90.00
#
_symmetry.space_group_name_H-M   'P 1'
#
loop_
_entity.id
_entity.type
_entity.pdbx_description
1 polymer ?
#
loop_
_entity_poly.entity_id
_entity_poly.type
_entity_poly.pdbx_seq_one_letter_code
_entity_poly.pdbx_strand_id
1 'polypeptide(L)'
;MKMIGLLLLTLGFIFIATILFIGTYRTWKTQTSPNQALFISGSAPMALPNGFYSGKVTGLKTNWQGKKFNSKSKTGINIFKKEGKQIELYPFKIYMAAGLQDNIEVLRIDYNLPENPLWVRFVKDEIVETGEDKFLGKIHLTVIPGLPVSVGYFSLF
;
A
#
# COMPACT_ATOMS: atom_id res chain seq x y z
N MET A 1 -24.48 17.95 -32.70
CA MET A 1 -24.62 16.91 -31.66
C MET A 1 -23.69 15.71 -31.85
N LYS A 2 -23.64 15.05 -33.02
CA LYS A 2 -22.76 13.87 -33.24
C LYS A 2 -21.26 14.12 -33.03
N MET A 3 -20.75 15.28 -33.46
CA MET A 3 -19.34 15.65 -33.31
C MET A 3 -18.93 15.92 -31.85
N ILE A 4 -19.81 16.52 -31.05
CA ILE A 4 -19.57 16.75 -29.61
C ILE A 4 -19.55 15.41 -28.86
N GLY A 5 -20.48 14.50 -29.18
CA GLY A 5 -20.49 13.16 -28.60
C GLY A 5 -19.21 12.38 -28.90
N LEU A 6 -18.74 12.41 -30.15
CA LEU A 6 -17.48 11.77 -30.53
C LEU A 6 -16.27 12.38 -29.81
N LEU A 7 -16.21 13.71 -29.67
CA LEU A 7 -15.13 14.38 -28.94
C LEU A 7 -15.10 13.96 -27.46
N LEU A 8 -16.26 13.93 -26.79
CA LEU A 8 -16.34 13.52 -25.38
C LEU A 8 -15.92 12.07 -25.18
N LEU A 9 -16.30 11.16 -26.10
CA LEU A 9 -15.86 9.77 -26.07
C LEU A 9 -14.35 9.65 -26.23
N THR A 10 -13.77 10.38 -27.19
CA THR A 10 -12.32 10.39 -27.41
C THR A 10 -11.56 10.92 -26.19
N LEU A 11 -12.03 12.02 -25.59
CA LEU A 11 -11.41 12.57 -24.38
C LEU A 11 -11.51 11.60 -23.20
N GLY A 12 -12.66 10.92 -23.04
CA GLY A 12 -12.84 9.87 -22.04
C GLY A 12 -11.88 8.71 -22.24
N PHE A 13 -11.70 8.25 -23.49
CA PHE A 13 -10.75 7.20 -23.82
C PHE A 13 -9.31 7.60 -23.52
N ILE A 14 -8.88 8.80 -23.94
CA ILE A 14 -7.53 9.32 -23.67
C ILE A 14 -7.29 9.40 -22.16
N PHE A 15 -8.28 9.86 -21.39
CA PHE A 15 -8.17 9.95 -19.94
C PHE A 15 -7.96 8.57 -19.29
N ILE A 16 -8.76 7.57 -19.67
CA ILE A 16 -8.62 6.19 -19.16
C ILE A 16 -7.26 5.60 -19.57
N ALA A 17 -6.88 5.73 -20.85
CA ALA A 17 -5.61 5.25 -21.35
C ALA A 17 -4.42 5.87 -20.61
N THR A 18 -4.50 7.17 -20.29
CA THR A 18 -3.47 7.88 -19.52
C THR A 18 -3.35 7.32 -18.10
N ILE A 19 -4.47 7.08 -17.41
CA ILE A 19 -4.46 6.48 -16.06
C ILE A 19 -3.85 5.08 -16.08
N LEU A 20 -4.23 4.25 -17.04
CA LEU A 20 -3.69 2.90 -17.20
C LEU A 20 -2.18 2.92 -17.49
N PHE A 21 -1.74 3.83 -18.35
CA PHE A 21 -0.33 4.01 -18.66
C PHE A 21 0.47 4.41 -17.41
N ILE A 22 0.00 5.41 -16.66
CA ILE A 22 0.65 5.85 -15.42
C ILE A 22 0.71 4.72 -14.39
N GLY A 23 -0.40 3.99 -14.20
CA GLY A 23 -0.46 2.85 -13.27
C GLY A 23 0.50 1.72 -13.64
N THR A 24 0.56 1.38 -14.93
CA THR A 24 1.47 0.36 -15.46
C THR A 24 2.92 0.78 -15.31
N TYR A 25 3.26 2.00 -15.71
CA TYR A 25 4.60 2.55 -15.57
C TYR A 25 5.05 2.60 -14.10
N ARG A 26 4.16 3.03 -13.19
CA ARG A 26 4.46 3.07 -11.76
C ARG A 26 4.68 1.67 -11.19
N THR A 27 3.83 0.72 -11.56
CA THR A 27 3.99 -0.69 -11.18
C THR A 27 5.31 -1.25 -11.67
N TRP A 28 5.64 -1.04 -12.95
CA TRP A 28 6.91 -1.46 -13.53
C TRP A 28 8.11 -0.89 -12.76
N LYS A 29 8.09 0.40 -12.43
CA LYS A 29 9.16 1.04 -11.66
C LYS A 29 9.29 0.46 -10.24
N THR A 30 8.18 0.15 -9.58
CA THR A 30 8.19 -0.48 -8.25
C THR A 30 8.73 -1.91 -8.31
N GLN A 31 8.28 -2.69 -9.30
CA GLN A 31 8.64 -4.10 -9.52
C GLN A 31 10.08 -4.28 -10.00
N THR A 32 10.67 -3.30 -10.66
CA THR A 32 12.08 -3.33 -11.10
C THR A 32 13.06 -2.71 -10.09
N SER A 33 12.56 -2.22 -8.95
CA SER A 33 13.42 -1.60 -7.93
C SER A 33 14.17 -2.66 -7.10
N PRO A 34 15.32 -2.32 -6.49
CA PRO A 34 16.05 -3.23 -5.59
C PRO A 34 15.21 -3.75 -4.42
N ASN A 35 14.23 -2.96 -3.95
CA ASN A 35 13.31 -3.36 -2.89
C ASN A 35 12.41 -4.54 -3.30
N GLN A 36 12.15 -4.74 -4.60
CA GLN A 36 11.39 -5.92 -5.05
C GLN A 36 12.13 -7.21 -4.73
N ALA A 37 13.45 -7.26 -4.99
CA ALA A 37 14.25 -8.44 -4.69
C ALA A 37 14.26 -8.73 -3.19
N LEU A 38 14.42 -7.68 -2.35
CA LEU A 38 14.34 -7.79 -0.90
C LEU A 38 12.96 -8.28 -0.44
N PHE A 39 11.89 -7.75 -1.04
CA PHE A 39 10.52 -8.12 -0.71
C PHE A 39 10.23 -9.59 -1.05
N ILE A 40 10.66 -10.07 -2.22
CA ILE A 40 10.51 -11.48 -2.62
C ILE A 40 11.33 -12.40 -1.71
N SER A 41 12.52 -11.97 -1.26
CA SER A 41 13.37 -12.77 -0.37
C SER A 41 12.89 -12.78 1.10
N GLY A 42 11.99 -11.87 1.47
CA GLY A 42 11.42 -11.81 2.81
C GLY A 42 10.43 -12.94 3.06
N SER A 43 10.09 -13.15 4.32
CA SER A 43 9.11 -14.16 4.73
C SER A 43 7.85 -13.51 5.30
N ALA A 44 6.75 -14.24 5.26
CA ALA A 44 5.63 -13.97 6.16
C ALA A 44 6.15 -13.87 7.62
N PRO A 45 5.66 -12.90 8.42
CA PRO A 45 6.03 -12.82 9.83
C PRO A 45 5.64 -14.09 10.58
N MET A 46 6.56 -14.69 11.34
CA MET A 46 6.24 -15.89 12.14
C MET A 46 5.19 -15.61 13.23
N ALA A 47 5.21 -14.39 13.77
CA ALA A 47 4.22 -13.88 14.71
C ALA A 47 3.62 -12.58 14.17
N LEU A 48 2.35 -12.35 14.46
CA LEU A 48 1.72 -11.08 14.10
C LEU A 48 2.39 -9.92 14.86
N PRO A 49 2.75 -8.82 14.17
CA PRO A 49 3.39 -7.68 14.81
C PRO A 49 2.45 -7.07 15.84
N ASN A 50 3.03 -6.50 16.90
CA ASN A 50 2.28 -5.87 17.97
C ASN A 50 3.04 -4.65 18.50
N GLY A 51 2.30 -3.59 18.84
CA GLY A 51 2.91 -2.33 19.27
C GLY A 51 3.28 -1.43 18.09
N PHE A 52 4.05 -0.39 18.39
CA PHE A 52 4.42 0.64 17.41
C PHE A 52 5.74 0.29 16.73
N TYR A 53 5.72 0.33 15.40
CA TYR A 53 6.90 0.25 14.55
C TYR A 53 7.08 1.57 13.80
N SER A 54 8.27 2.15 13.92
CA SER A 54 8.64 3.39 13.25
C SER A 54 8.81 3.15 11.75
N GLY A 55 8.39 4.12 10.95
CA GLY A 55 8.21 3.97 9.52
C GLY A 55 9.02 4.94 8.68
N LYS A 56 9.50 4.48 7.52
CA LYS A 56 10.05 5.34 6.46
C LYS A 56 9.52 4.93 5.09
N VAL A 57 9.10 5.89 4.27
CA VAL A 57 8.73 5.65 2.87
C VAL A 57 9.96 5.84 1.99
N THR A 58 10.25 4.88 1.12
CA THR A 58 11.46 4.93 0.28
C THR A 58 11.43 6.16 -0.63
N GLY A 59 12.45 7.02 -0.51
CA GLY A 59 12.63 8.20 -1.37
C GLY A 59 11.67 9.35 -1.10
N LEU A 60 10.89 9.32 -0.01
CA LEU A 60 9.93 10.38 0.31
C LEU A 60 10.05 10.83 1.76
N LYS A 61 10.21 12.15 1.96
CA LYS A 61 10.02 12.77 3.27
C LYS A 61 8.52 12.93 3.51
N THR A 62 8.03 12.38 4.60
CA THR A 62 6.60 12.40 4.93
C THR A 62 6.39 12.75 6.40
N ASN A 63 5.15 13.11 6.73
CA ASN A 63 4.71 13.25 8.11
C ASN A 63 4.24 11.92 8.72
N TRP A 64 4.22 10.83 7.95
CA TRP A 64 3.94 9.50 8.46
C TRP A 64 5.12 9.02 9.31
N GLN A 65 4.83 8.44 10.46
CA GLN A 65 5.83 8.04 11.46
C GLN A 65 5.92 6.53 11.63
N GLY A 66 4.96 5.76 11.10
CA GLY A 66 4.92 4.32 11.25
C GLY A 66 3.52 3.78 11.48
N LYS A 67 3.46 2.56 12.01
CA LYS A 67 2.19 1.84 12.27
C LYS A 67 2.20 1.28 13.68
N LYS A 68 1.03 1.30 14.32
CA LYS A 68 0.79 0.61 15.58
C LYS A 68 -0.11 -0.59 15.31
N PHE A 69 0.34 -1.79 15.64
CA PHE A 69 -0.39 -3.04 15.45
C PHE A 69 -0.95 -3.57 16.77
N ASN A 70 -2.04 -4.30 16.66
CA ASN A 70 -2.62 -5.12 17.73
C ASN A 70 -2.82 -6.53 17.19
N SER A 71 -1.95 -7.44 17.62
CA SER A 71 -1.96 -8.84 17.17
C SER A 71 -3.21 -9.60 17.62
N LYS A 72 -3.76 -9.29 18.81
CA LYS A 72 -4.94 -9.95 19.37
C LYS A 72 -6.20 -9.63 18.57
N SER A 73 -6.42 -8.35 18.26
CA SER A 73 -7.59 -7.93 17.48
C SER A 73 -7.36 -8.02 15.96
N LYS A 74 -6.15 -8.34 15.51
CA LYS A 74 -5.76 -8.34 14.09
C LYS A 74 -6.06 -7.01 13.40
N THR A 75 -5.73 -5.92 14.08
CA THR A 75 -5.92 -4.55 13.59
C THR A 75 -4.67 -3.71 13.78
N GLY A 76 -4.68 -2.50 13.24
CA GLY A 76 -3.71 -1.48 13.56
C GLY A 76 -4.14 -0.11 13.05
N ILE A 77 -3.26 0.87 13.19
CA ILE A 77 -3.48 2.25 12.79
C ILE A 77 -2.17 2.92 12.38
N ASN A 78 -2.22 3.84 11.42
CA ASN A 78 -1.04 4.63 11.05
C ASN A 78 -0.83 5.77 12.05
N ILE A 79 0.43 6.05 12.35
CA ILE A 79 0.82 7.17 13.19
C ILE A 79 1.41 8.26 12.29
N PHE A 80 0.93 9.49 12.45
CA PHE A 80 1.42 10.67 11.75
C PHE A 80 1.86 11.74 12.73
N LYS A 81 2.69 12.67 12.28
CA LYS A 81 3.10 13.87 13.03
C LYS A 81 2.48 15.11 12.39
N LYS A 82 1.68 15.85 13.14
CA LYS A 82 1.09 17.13 12.72
C LYS A 82 1.35 18.17 13.81
N GLU A 83 1.96 19.30 13.44
CA GLU A 83 2.25 20.40 14.37
C GLU A 83 3.00 19.94 15.64
N GLY A 84 3.95 19.02 15.47
CA GLY A 84 4.74 18.47 16.58
C GLY A 84 4.07 17.35 17.38
N LYS A 85 2.76 17.12 17.21
CA LYS A 85 2.01 16.08 17.93
C LYS A 85 1.82 14.82 17.08
N GLN A 86 1.83 13.67 17.74
CA GLN A 86 1.43 12.41 17.10
C GLN A 86 -0.09 12.34 17.01
N ILE A 87 -0.58 11.89 15.86
CA ILE A 87 -2.00 11.63 15.61
C ILE A 87 -2.16 10.25 14.98
N GLU A 88 -3.23 9.56 15.33
CA GLU A 88 -3.56 8.25 14.77
C GLU A 88 -4.61 8.43 13.66
N LEU A 89 -4.32 7.89 12.48
CA LEU A 89 -5.21 7.97 11.32
C LEU A 89 -5.20 6.66 10.55
N TYR A 90 -6.25 6.45 9.77
CA TYR A 90 -6.35 5.35 8.81
C TYR A 90 -6.15 3.98 9.47
N PRO A 91 -7.06 3.57 10.37
CA PRO A 91 -7.08 2.22 10.92
C PRO A 91 -7.17 1.16 9.81
N PHE A 92 -6.73 -0.04 10.12
CA PHE A 92 -6.65 -1.16 9.18
C PHE A 92 -6.84 -2.50 9.87
N LYS A 93 -7.18 -3.53 9.08
CA LYS A 93 -7.15 -4.94 9.48
C LYS A 93 -5.91 -5.61 8.93
N ILE A 94 -5.43 -6.65 9.62
CA ILE A 94 -4.31 -7.48 9.16
C ILE A 94 -4.69 -8.95 9.05
N TYR A 95 -4.15 -9.63 8.05
CA TYR A 95 -4.33 -11.07 7.85
C TYR A 95 -3.28 -11.64 6.90
N MET A 96 -2.95 -12.92 7.06
CA MET A 96 -2.07 -13.64 6.13
C MET A 96 -2.80 -13.89 4.81
N ALA A 97 -2.09 -13.72 3.70
CA ALA A 97 -2.61 -14.00 2.36
C ALA A 97 -1.48 -14.24 1.36
N ALA A 98 -1.80 -14.88 0.23
CA ALA A 98 -0.92 -14.84 -0.96
C ALA A 98 -0.80 -13.40 -1.48
N GLY A 99 0.39 -13.02 -1.94
CA GLY A 99 0.69 -11.71 -2.51
C GLY A 99 -0.21 -11.33 -3.69
N LEU A 100 -0.47 -10.04 -3.86
CA LEU A 100 -1.35 -9.51 -4.92
C LEU A 100 -0.73 -9.63 -6.31
N GLN A 101 0.59 -9.55 -6.39
CA GLN A 101 1.36 -9.62 -7.64
C GLN A 101 2.51 -10.62 -7.58
N ASP A 102 2.85 -11.10 -6.38
CA ASP A 102 4.02 -11.93 -6.11
C ASP A 102 3.55 -13.25 -5.52
N ASN A 103 4.16 -14.37 -5.95
CA ASN A 103 3.79 -15.71 -5.51
C ASN A 103 4.45 -16.08 -4.16
N ILE A 104 4.25 -15.23 -3.15
CA ILE A 104 4.75 -15.42 -1.78
C ILE A 104 3.61 -15.18 -0.79
N GLU A 105 3.74 -15.71 0.43
CA GLU A 105 2.83 -15.37 1.53
C GLU A 105 3.26 -14.05 2.19
N VAL A 106 2.30 -13.19 2.47
CA VAL A 106 2.52 -11.86 3.05
C VAL A 106 1.53 -11.61 4.18
N LEU A 107 1.89 -10.72 5.11
CA LEU A 107 0.91 -10.12 6.00
C LEU A 107 0.29 -8.92 5.28
N ARG A 108 -0.99 -9.04 4.92
CA ARG A 108 -1.74 -7.97 4.26
C ARG A 108 -2.29 -6.99 5.29
N ILE A 109 -2.22 -5.71 4.94
CA ILE A 109 -2.83 -4.58 5.65
C ILE A 109 -3.95 -4.03 4.77
N ASP A 110 -5.17 -4.13 5.26
CA ASP A 110 -6.39 -3.78 4.52
C ASP A 110 -7.07 -2.57 5.15
N TYR A 111 -7.14 -1.49 4.38
CA TYR A 111 -7.73 -0.22 4.79
C TYR A 111 -9.20 -0.08 4.44
N ASN A 112 -9.84 -1.11 3.87
CA ASN A 112 -11.24 -1.05 3.47
C ASN A 112 -12.19 -1.14 4.68
N LEU A 113 -12.17 -0.08 5.49
CA LEU A 113 -13.01 0.14 6.66
C LEU A 113 -13.95 1.32 6.42
N PRO A 114 -15.19 1.29 6.94
CA PRO A 114 -16.15 2.38 6.76
C PRO A 114 -15.71 3.69 7.41
N GLU A 115 -14.89 3.65 8.47
CA GLU A 115 -14.32 4.83 9.12
C GLU A 115 -13.22 5.54 8.30
N ASN A 116 -12.67 4.86 7.28
CA ASN A 116 -11.66 5.45 6.41
C ASN A 116 -12.29 6.25 5.26
N PRO A 117 -11.66 7.37 4.86
CA PRO A 117 -12.03 8.06 3.63
C PRO A 117 -12.01 7.12 2.42
N LEU A 118 -12.92 7.32 1.46
CA LEU A 118 -13.09 6.43 0.30
C LEU A 118 -11.77 6.16 -0.45
N TRP A 119 -10.92 7.18 -0.61
CA TRP A 119 -9.64 7.04 -1.31
C TRP A 119 -8.63 6.14 -0.56
N VAL A 120 -8.69 6.09 0.77
CA VAL A 120 -7.83 5.22 1.61
C VAL A 120 -8.27 3.77 1.51
N ARG A 121 -9.58 3.53 1.33
CA ARG A 121 -10.15 2.17 1.27
C ARG A 121 -9.67 1.34 0.08
N PHE A 122 -9.09 1.98 -0.94
CA PHE A 122 -8.46 1.29 -2.08
C PHE A 122 -7.01 0.89 -1.81
N VAL A 123 -6.41 1.35 -0.71
CA VAL A 123 -5.04 1.00 -0.35
C VAL A 123 -5.02 -0.40 0.24
N LYS A 124 -4.05 -1.21 -0.21
CA LYS A 124 -3.66 -2.47 0.42
C LYS A 124 -2.15 -2.47 0.53
N ASP A 125 -1.63 -2.57 1.74
CA ASP A 125 -0.20 -2.80 1.92
C ASP A 125 0.03 -4.30 2.10
N GLU A 126 1.19 -4.78 1.66
CA GLU A 126 1.68 -6.13 1.92
C GLU A 126 3.01 -6.00 2.61
N ILE A 127 3.21 -6.67 3.74
CA ILE A 127 4.48 -6.64 4.46
C ILE A 127 5.08 -8.03 4.58
N VAL A 128 6.41 -8.07 4.45
CA VAL A 128 7.24 -9.23 4.72
C VAL A 128 8.27 -8.87 5.78
N GLU A 129 8.68 -9.85 6.56
CA GLU A 129 9.80 -9.75 7.49
C GLU A 129 11.12 -9.91 6.73
N THR A 130 12.07 -9.03 7.01
CA THR A 130 13.39 -8.96 6.35
C THR A 130 14.55 -9.09 7.34
N GLY A 131 14.22 -9.25 8.62
CA GLY A 131 15.12 -9.41 9.75
C GLY A 131 14.32 -9.27 11.04
N GLU A 132 14.97 -9.52 12.18
CA GLU A 132 14.33 -9.44 13.51
C GLU A 132 13.63 -8.08 13.70
N ASP A 133 12.29 -8.13 13.84
CA ASP A 133 11.40 -6.98 14.00
C ASP A 133 11.51 -5.90 12.90
N LYS A 134 11.98 -6.30 11.70
CA LYS A 134 12.13 -5.39 10.54
C LYS A 134 11.26 -5.86 9.39
N PHE A 135 10.35 -4.99 8.96
CA PHE A 135 9.45 -5.28 7.85
C PHE A 135 9.69 -4.39 6.65
N LEU A 136 9.58 -4.97 5.47
CA LEU A 136 9.48 -4.25 4.21
C LEU A 136 8.04 -4.35 3.71
N GLY A 137 7.42 -3.20 3.54
CA GLY A 137 6.06 -3.07 3.04
C GLY A 137 6.03 -2.59 1.60
N LYS A 138 5.16 -3.19 0.80
CA LYS A 138 4.80 -2.79 -0.56
C LYS A 138 3.39 -2.22 -0.56
N ILE A 139 3.21 -1.05 -1.16
CA ILE A 139 1.93 -0.34 -1.19
C ILE A 139 1.25 -0.62 -2.53
N HIS A 140 -0.01 -1.02 -2.49
CA HIS A 140 -0.86 -1.20 -3.67
C HIS A 140 -2.10 -0.32 -3.62
N LEU A 141 -2.49 0.20 -4.78
CA LEU A 141 -3.80 0.78 -5.02
C LEU A 141 -4.67 -0.20 -5.81
N THR A 142 -5.86 -0.51 -5.29
CA THR A 142 -6.78 -1.49 -5.87
C THR A 142 -8.09 -0.82 -6.32
N VAL A 143 -7.95 0.22 -7.15
CA VAL A 143 -9.10 0.98 -7.68
C VAL A 143 -9.96 0.11 -8.62
N ILE A 144 -9.31 -0.70 -9.46
CA ILE A 144 -9.98 -1.69 -10.32
C ILE A 144 -9.79 -3.08 -9.69
N PRO A 145 -10.86 -3.81 -9.38
CA PRO A 145 -10.75 -5.18 -8.86
C PRO A 145 -9.90 -6.07 -9.79
N GLY A 146 -8.94 -6.78 -9.23
CA GLY A 146 -8.04 -7.68 -9.97
C GLY A 146 -6.85 -7.01 -10.66
N LEU A 147 -6.75 -5.67 -10.65
CA LEU A 147 -5.63 -4.92 -11.25
C LEU A 147 -4.94 -4.02 -10.21
N PRO A 148 -4.18 -4.60 -9.26
CA PRO A 148 -3.42 -3.82 -8.29
C PRO A 148 -2.33 -2.98 -8.98
N VAL A 149 -2.22 -1.71 -8.58
CA VAL A 149 -1.13 -0.81 -8.98
C VAL A 149 -0.14 -0.69 -7.83
N SER A 150 1.08 -1.19 -8.04
CA SER A 150 2.18 -1.08 -7.06
C SER A 150 2.75 0.33 -7.06
N VAL A 151 2.60 1.05 -5.95
CA VAL A 151 3.00 2.48 -5.88
C VAL A 151 4.31 2.72 -5.16
N GLY A 152 4.86 1.77 -4.41
CA GLY A 152 6.17 1.94 -3.78
C GLY A 152 6.36 1.09 -2.53
N TYR A 153 7.39 1.44 -1.75
CA TYR A 153 7.77 0.71 -0.55
C TYR A 153 7.87 1.61 0.68
N PHE A 154 7.70 0.99 1.84
CA PHE A 154 8.04 1.55 3.14
C PHE A 154 8.74 0.50 4.00
N SER A 155 9.49 0.93 4.99
CA SER A 155 10.10 0.05 6.00
C SER A 155 9.48 0.32 7.37
N LEU A 156 9.43 -0.71 8.20
CA LEU A 156 9.02 -0.67 9.60
C LEU A 156 10.13 -1.28 10.48
N PHE A 157 10.42 -0.66 11.62
CA PHE A 157 11.49 -1.04 12.56
C PHE A 157 11.21 -0.53 13.98
#